data_AF-A0A1P8K9N9-F1
#
_entry.id   AF-A0A1P8K9N9-F1
#
_cell.length_a   1.000
_cell.length_b   1.000
_cell.length_c   1.000
_cell.angle_alpha   90.00
_cell.angle_beta   90.00
_cell.angle_gamma   90.00
#
_symmetry.space_group_name_H-M   'P 1'
#
loop_
_entity.id
_entity.type
_entity.pdbx_description
1 polymer ?
#
loop_
_entity_poly.entity_id
_entity_poly.type
_entity_poly.pdbx_seq_one_letter_code
_entity_poly.pdbx_strand_id
1 'polypeptide(L)'
;MPATELIVTSAGKIADKELLVPTGKEGQFYPHVQDWVTAKLSAKTPVKDISNKVLVKGIKQWSVFEEKSGGKTIRTVFKIT
;
A
#
# COMPACT_ATOMS: atom_id res chain seq x y z
N MET A 1 -10.80 7.89 5.93
CA MET A 1 -10.35 6.78 6.78
C MET A 1 -8.85 6.92 6.96
N PRO A 2 -8.37 6.97 8.20
CA PRO A 2 -6.95 7.04 8.52
C PRO A 2 -6.16 5.88 7.93
N ALA A 3 -4.93 6.17 7.53
CA ALA A 3 -4.05 5.22 6.87
C ALA A 3 -2.63 5.36 7.40
N THR A 4 -2.02 4.25 7.80
CA THR A 4 -0.62 4.20 8.24
C THR A 4 0.18 3.37 7.25
N GLU A 5 1.27 3.92 6.72
CA GLU A 5 2.17 3.15 5.87
C GLU A 5 2.74 1.96 6.61
N LEU A 6 2.90 0.85 5.89
CA LEU A 6 3.50 -0.36 6.43
C LEU A 6 4.65 -0.82 5.58
N ILE A 7 5.74 -1.17 6.26
CA ILE A 7 6.84 -1.91 5.65
C ILE A 7 6.47 -3.38 5.70
N VAL A 8 6.31 -3.97 4.53
CA VAL A 8 5.91 -5.37 4.35
C VAL A 8 6.98 -6.14 3.58
N THR A 9 7.01 -7.45 3.81
CA THR A 9 7.80 -8.40 3.00
C THR A 9 6.84 -9.33 2.26
N SER A 10 7.16 -9.64 1.00
CA SER A 10 6.38 -10.62 0.22
C SER A 10 6.65 -12.03 0.76
N ALA A 11 5.59 -12.73 1.13
CA ALA A 11 5.63 -14.07 1.71
C ALA A 11 5.10 -15.14 0.75
N GLY A 12 4.93 -14.81 -0.54
CA GLY A 12 4.45 -15.71 -1.59
C GLY A 12 3.07 -15.32 -2.12
N LYS A 13 2.36 -16.28 -2.72
CA LYS A 13 1.01 -16.08 -3.27
C LYS A 13 0.02 -17.06 -2.65
N ILE A 14 -1.19 -16.59 -2.38
CA ILE A 14 -2.33 -17.40 -1.96
C ILE A 14 -3.49 -17.09 -2.91
N ALA A 15 -4.02 -18.12 -3.59
CA ALA A 15 -5.17 -18.00 -4.49
C ALA A 15 -5.07 -16.79 -5.45
N ASP A 16 -3.95 -16.71 -6.19
CA ASP A 16 -3.61 -15.65 -7.16
C ASP A 16 -3.38 -14.24 -6.60
N LYS A 17 -3.50 -14.05 -5.28
CA LYS A 17 -3.16 -12.80 -4.59
C LYS A 17 -1.78 -12.90 -3.96
N GLU A 18 -1.04 -11.80 -3.99
CA GLU A 18 0.25 -11.73 -3.28
C GLU A 18 0.00 -11.59 -1.78
N LEU A 19 0.65 -12.43 -0.98
CA LEU A 19 0.61 -12.34 0.47
C LEU A 19 1.76 -11.45 0.95
N LEU A 20 1.41 -10.35 1.60
CA LEU A 20 2.35 -9.44 2.24
C LEU A 20 2.27 -9.60 3.75
N VAL A 21 3.44 -9.70 4.39
CA VAL A 21 3.57 -9.79 5.85
C VAL A 21 4.18 -8.50 6.37
N PRO A 22 3.47 -7.75 7.24
CA PRO A 22 4.04 -6.58 7.91
C PRO A 22 5.28 -6.96 8.72
N THR A 23 6.34 -6.17 8.58
CA THR A 23 7.59 -6.35 9.32
C THR A 23 7.54 -5.82 10.76
N GLY A 24 6.42 -5.18 11.14
CA GLY A 24 6.26 -4.47 12.40
C GLY A 24 6.75 -3.03 12.40
N LYS A 25 7.37 -2.57 11.29
CA LYS A 25 7.73 -1.16 11.10
C LYS A 25 6.60 -0.43 10.36
N GLU A 26 6.11 0.62 11.00
CA GLU A 26 5.12 1.54 10.45
C GLU A 26 5.84 2.79 9.91
N GLY A 27 5.32 3.36 8.82
CA GLY A 27 5.86 4.54 8.16
C GLY A 27 5.03 5.78 8.47
N GLN A 28 4.83 6.63 7.46
CA GLN A 28 4.08 7.87 7.61
C GLN A 28 2.60 7.59 7.90
N PHE A 29 2.03 8.34 8.85
CA PHE A 29 0.59 8.37 9.11
C PHE A 29 -0.09 9.44 8.25
N TYR A 30 -1.26 9.09 7.72
CA TYR A 30 -2.12 9.96 6.94
C TYR A 30 -3.53 9.97 7.54
N PRO A 31 -4.10 11.15 7.85
CA PRO A 31 -5.49 11.27 8.30
C PRO A 31 -6.49 10.69 7.30
N HIS A 32 -6.20 10.83 6.00
CA HIS A 32 -6.92 10.15 4.93
C HIS A 32 -5.93 9.57 3.92
N VAL A 33 -6.12 8.31 3.52
CA VAL A 33 -5.32 7.69 2.43
C VAL A 33 -5.37 8.51 1.13
N GLN A 34 -6.46 9.24 0.93
CA GLN A 34 -6.65 10.13 -0.21
C GLN A 34 -5.68 11.32 -0.21
N ASP A 35 -5.18 11.74 0.95
CA ASP A 35 -4.17 12.81 1.04
C ASP A 35 -2.87 12.36 0.36
N TRP A 36 -2.46 11.11 0.62
CA TRP A 36 -1.30 10.50 -0.04
C TRP A 36 -1.53 10.37 -1.55
N VAL A 37 -2.69 9.83 -1.97
CA VAL A 37 -3.03 9.68 -3.40
C VAL A 37 -3.01 11.05 -4.11
N THR A 38 -3.62 12.07 -3.50
CA THR A 38 -3.68 13.43 -4.04
C THR A 38 -2.30 14.07 -4.15
N ALA A 39 -1.43 13.86 -3.15
CA ALA A 39 -0.04 14.32 -3.20
C ALA A 39 0.73 13.66 -4.36
N LYS A 40 0.58 12.35 -4.58
CA LYS A 40 1.22 11.63 -5.70
C LYS A 40 0.72 12.12 -7.06
N LEU A 41 -0.59 12.28 -7.21
CA LEU A 41 -1.20 12.81 -8.43
C LEU A 41 -0.76 14.25 -8.71
N SER A 42 -0.65 15.09 -7.67
CA SER A 42 -0.13 16.47 -7.79
C SER A 42 1.33 16.49 -8.23
N ALA A 43 2.13 15.51 -7.79
CA ALA A 43 3.48 15.27 -8.25
C ALA A 43 3.55 14.56 -9.63
N LYS A 44 2.44 14.45 -10.36
CA LYS A 44 2.31 13.77 -11.66
C LYS A 44 2.76 12.31 -11.63
N THR A 45 2.69 11.68 -10.47
CA THR A 45 3.02 10.27 -10.30
C THR A 45 1.74 9.45 -10.40
N PRO A 46 1.57 8.61 -11.44
CA PRO A 46 0.38 7.80 -11.57
C PRO A 46 0.37 6.72 -10.48
N VAL A 47 -0.74 6.65 -9.76
CA VAL A 47 -1.00 5.69 -8.69
C VAL A 47 -2.17 4.79 -9.07
N LYS A 48 -2.02 3.49 -8.82
CA LYS A 48 -3.02 2.47 -9.12
C LYS A 48 -3.35 1.68 -7.86
N ASP A 49 -4.63 1.59 -7.53
CA ASP A 49 -5.08 0.68 -6.47
C ASP A 49 -4.94 -0.78 -6.94
N ILE A 50 -4.24 -1.57 -6.14
CA ILE A 50 -4.10 -3.03 -6.30
C ILE A 50 -4.51 -3.77 -5.02
N SER A 51 -5.29 -3.13 -4.14
CA SER A 51 -5.73 -3.66 -2.85
C SER A 51 -6.41 -5.02 -3.01
N ASN A 52 -7.16 -5.21 -4.10
CA ASN A 52 -7.86 -6.46 -4.42
C ASN A 52 -6.95 -7.61 -4.87
N LYS A 53 -5.70 -7.33 -5.25
CA LYS A 53 -4.70 -8.32 -5.71
C LYS A 53 -3.73 -8.74 -4.62
N VAL A 54 -3.87 -8.17 -3.43
CA VAL A 54 -2.92 -8.34 -2.33
C VAL A 54 -3.68 -8.72 -1.07
N LEU A 55 -3.10 -9.62 -0.29
CA LEU A 55 -3.55 -9.97 1.05
C LEU A 55 -2.48 -9.52 2.04
N VAL A 56 -2.87 -8.80 3.09
CA VAL A 56 -1.94 -8.40 4.14
C VAL A 56 -2.23 -9.19 5.41
N LYS A 57 -1.26 -9.99 5.86
CA LYS A 57 -1.43 -10.85 7.03
C LYS A 57 -1.64 -10.02 8.29
N GLY A 58 -2.66 -10.38 9.07
CA GLY A 58 -2.89 -9.79 10.40
C GLY A 58 -3.54 -8.40 10.39
N ILE A 59 -4.05 -7.95 9.24
CA ILE A 59 -4.70 -6.65 9.10
C ILE A 59 -6.14 -6.84 8.64
N LYS A 60 -7.07 -6.19 9.33
CA LYS A 60 -8.50 -6.29 9.00
C LYS A 60 -8.85 -5.53 7.72
N GLN A 61 -8.27 -4.35 7.53
CA GLN A 61 -8.50 -3.50 6.37
C GLN A 61 -7.20 -2.86 5.92
N TRP A 62 -6.90 -2.96 4.63
CA TRP A 62 -5.68 -2.43 4.05
C TRP A 62 -5.97 -1.78 2.70
N SER A 63 -5.05 -0.92 2.26
CA SER A 63 -5.03 -0.41 0.90
C SER A 63 -3.62 -0.52 0.35
N VAL A 64 -3.48 -0.96 -0.90
CA VAL A 64 -2.19 -1.09 -1.57
C VAL A 64 -2.22 -0.32 -2.86
N PHE A 65 -1.26 0.56 -3.04
CA PHE A 65 -1.11 1.35 -4.24
C PHE A 65 0.22 1.04 -4.92
N GLU A 66 0.16 0.88 -6.25
CA GLU A 66 1.32 0.84 -7.12
C GLU A 66 1.54 2.21 -7.74
N GLU A 67 2.76 2.73 -7.65
CA GLU A 67 3.20 3.93 -8.36
C GLU A 67 4.33 3.62 -9.32
N LYS A 68 4.40 4.36 -10.44
CA LYS A 68 5.56 4.31 -11.34
C LYS A 68 6.51 5.44 -11.01
N SER A 69 7.71 5.11 -10.56
CA SER A 69 8.78 6.07 -10.30
C SER A 69 10.06 5.63 -11.01
N GLY A 70 10.58 6.48 -11.89
CA GLY A 70 11.85 6.21 -12.60
C GLY A 70 11.89 4.90 -13.39
N GLY A 71 10.77 4.48 -13.99
CA GLY A 71 10.65 3.22 -14.72
C GLY A 71 10.47 1.97 -13.85
N LYS A 72 10.48 2.11 -12.53
CA LYS A 72 10.22 1.03 -11.56
C LYS A 72 8.82 1.18 -10.98
N THR A 73 8.19 0.05 -10.66
CA THR A 73 6.94 0.02 -9.92
C THR A 73 7.25 -0.08 -8.43
N ILE A 74 6.77 0.89 -7.65
CA ILE A 74 6.87 0.90 -6.18
C ILE A 74 5.49 0.57 -5.62
N ARG A 75 5.44 -0.30 -4.61
CA ARG A 75 4.21 -0.66 -3.90
C ARG A 75 4.23 -0.04 -2.50
N THR A 76 3.20 0.71 -2.18
CA THR A 76 2.98 1.27 -0.84
C THR A 76 1.75 0.61 -0.23
N VAL A 77 1.93 0.03 0.95
CA VAL A 77 0.86 -0.64 1.70
C VAL A 77 0.45 0.23 2.87
N PHE A 78 -0.86 0.36 3.07
CA PHE A 78 -1.47 1.09 4.15
C PHE A 78 -2.33 0.17 5.01
N LYS A 79 -2.18 0.29 6.33
CA LYS A 79 -3.14 -0.19 7.31
C LYS A 79 -4.24 0.84 7.45
N ILE A 80 -5.48 0.43 7.23
CA ILE A 80 -6.66 1.28 7.43
C ILE A 80 -7.25 0.95 8.79
N THR A 81 -7.52 1.99 9.59
CA THR A 81 -8.09 1.88 10.95
C THR A 81 -9.42 2.58 11.05
#